data_AF-A0A5K1D2G2-F1
#
_entry.id   AF-A0A5K1D2G2-F1
#
_cell.length_a   1.000
_cell.length_b   1.000
_cell.length_c   1.000
_cell.angle_alpha   90.00
_cell.angle_beta   90.00
_cell.angle_gamma   90.00
#
_symmetry.space_group_name_H-M   'P 1'
#
loop_
_entity.id
_entity.type
_entity.pdbx_description
1 polymer ?
#
loop_
_entity_poly.entity_id
_entity_poly.type
_entity_poly.pdbx_seq_one_letter_code
_entity_poly.pdbx_strand_id
1 'polypeptide(L)' 'MAYMGVSTLGILLLLSCISAGKADRLRYKDRNEPVDVRIEDLLSRMTLAEKIGQMTQIDRSVASPDVIKNYFI' A
#
# COMPACT_ATOMS: atom_id res chain seq x y z
N MET A 1 -27.75 6.32 -39.69
CA MET A 1 -26.97 5.07 -39.51
C MET A 1 -25.52 5.30 -39.06
N ALA A 2 -24.84 6.38 -39.48
CA ALA A 2 -23.45 6.66 -39.06
C ALA A 2 -23.30 7.13 -37.58
N TYR A 3 -24.19 7.99 -37.08
CA TYR A 3 -24.12 8.51 -35.70
C TYR A 3 -24.29 7.44 -34.60
N MET A 4 -25.03 6.36 -34.88
CA MET A 4 -25.22 5.26 -33.94
C MET A 4 -23.94 4.43 -33.75
N GLY A 5 -23.11 4.28 -34.80
CA GLY A 5 -21.84 3.54 -34.74
C GLY A 5 -20.70 4.31 -34.07
N VAL A 6 -20.71 5.65 -34.17
CA VAL A 6 -19.74 6.50 -33.45
C VAL A 6 -20.00 6.49 -31.95
N SER A 7 -21.28 6.43 -31.55
CA SER A 7 -21.71 6.33 -30.14
C SER A 7 -21.28 5.01 -29.50
N THR A 8 -21.41 3.89 -30.20
CA THR A 8 -21.01 2.56 -29.67
C THR A 8 -19.49 2.40 -29.56
N LEU A 9 -18.71 2.95 -30.50
CA LEU A 9 -17.25 2.99 -30.41
C LEU A 9 -16.76 3.85 -29.23
N GLY A 10 -17.41 4.99 -28.97
CA GLY A 10 -17.12 5.83 -27.81
C GLY A 10 -17.41 5.13 -26.48
N ILE A 11 -18.54 4.40 -26.40
CA ILE A 11 -18.89 3.60 -25.22
C ILE A 11 -17.88 2.45 -25.00
N LEU A 12 -17.43 1.78 -26.07
CA LEU A 12 -16.42 0.72 -25.99
C LEU A 12 -15.04 1.26 -25.54
N LEU A 13 -14.66 2.46 -26.00
CA LEU A 13 -13.45 3.16 -25.57
C LEU A 13 -13.51 3.61 -24.10
N LEU A 14 -14.70 4.02 -23.62
CA LEU A 14 -14.89 4.38 -22.21
C LEU A 14 -14.85 3.16 -21.27
N LEU A 15 -15.38 2.01 -21.72
CA LEU A 15 -15.35 0.75 -20.96
C LEU A 15 -13.93 0.18 -20.78
N SER A 16 -13.01 0.40 -21.74
CA SER A 16 -11.63 -0.08 -21.65
C SER A 16 -10.77 0.73 -20.67
N CYS A 17 -11.09 2.01 -20.41
CA CYS A 17 -10.39 2.84 -19.43
C CYS A 17 -10.63 2.43 -17.97
N ILE A 18 -11.71 1.69 -17.67
CA ILE A 18 -12.06 1.29 -16.29
C ILE A 18 -11.11 0.20 -15.75
N SER A 19 -10.42 -0.55 -16.62
CA SER A 19 -9.49 -1.61 -16.19
C SER A 19 -8.07 -1.12 -15.88
N ALA A 20 -7.77 0.17 -16.06
CA ALA A 20 -6.44 0.74 -15.86
C ALA A 20 -6.23 1.12 -14.39
N GLY A 21 -6.02 0.14 -13.51
CA GLY A 21 -5.83 0.45 -12.08
C GLY A 21 -5.53 -0.74 -11.17
N LYS A 22 -4.70 -1.71 -11.58
CA LYS A 22 -4.06 -2.60 -10.58
C LYS A 22 -2.83 -1.89 -10.01
N ALA A 23 -3.05 -0.88 -9.18
CA ALA A 23 -2.01 -0.46 -8.25
C ALA A 23 -1.73 -1.63 -7.30
N ASP A 24 -0.46 -1.94 -7.00
CA ASP A 24 -0.10 -2.86 -5.92
C ASP A 24 -0.67 -2.29 -4.61
N ARG A 25 -1.85 -2.76 -4.25
CA ARG A 25 -2.63 -2.25 -3.14
C ARG A 25 -1.96 -2.78 -1.89
N LEU A 26 -1.28 -1.89 -1.16
CA LEU A 26 -0.62 -2.21 0.12
C LEU A 26 -1.69 -2.64 1.13
N ARG A 27 -1.90 -3.94 1.27
CA ARG A 27 -2.99 -4.51 2.08
C ARG A 27 -2.83 -4.12 3.54
N TYR A 28 -1.59 -4.06 4.04
CA TYR A 28 -1.33 -3.62 5.41
C TYR A 28 -1.81 -2.19 5.74
N LYS A 29 -1.91 -1.31 4.73
CA LYS A 29 -2.44 0.07 4.87
C LYS A 29 -3.95 0.16 4.74
N ASP A 30 -4.60 -0.87 4.22
CA ASP A 30 -6.04 -0.88 4.04
C ASP A 30 -6.75 -1.15 5.37
N ARG A 31 -7.65 -0.24 5.76
CA ARG A 31 -8.44 -0.41 7.00
C ARG A 31 -9.55 -1.47 6.85
N ASN A 32 -9.96 -1.78 5.63
CA ASN A 32 -11.05 -2.73 5.37
C ASN A 32 -10.57 -4.19 5.35
N GLU A 33 -9.25 -4.43 5.27
CA GLU A 33 -8.70 -5.79 5.31
C GLU A 33 -8.65 -6.33 6.76
N PRO A 34 -8.86 -7.65 6.96
CA PRO A 34 -8.69 -8.28 8.26
C PRO A 34 -7.30 -8.01 8.87
N VAL A 35 -7.21 -7.95 10.20
CA VAL A 35 -5.95 -7.65 10.89
C VAL A 35 -4.85 -8.65 10.55
N ASP A 36 -5.16 -9.95 10.51
CA ASP A 36 -4.17 -11.00 10.21
C ASP A 36 -3.56 -10.83 8.82
N VAL A 37 -4.40 -10.52 7.82
CA VAL A 37 -3.96 -10.22 6.46
C VAL A 37 -3.02 -9.02 6.41
N ARG A 38 -3.33 -7.97 7.19
CA ARG A 38 -2.50 -6.77 7.25
C ARG A 38 -1.15 -7.05 7.91
N ILE A 39 -1.14 -7.89 8.95
CA ILE A 39 0.08 -8.33 9.64
C ILE A 39 0.95 -9.15 8.69
N GLU A 40 0.36 -10.15 8.01
CA GLU A 40 1.09 -11.01 7.07
C GLU A 40 1.71 -10.21 5.92
N ASP A 41 0.94 -9.31 5.29
CA ASP A 41 1.44 -8.44 4.21
C ASP A 41 2.56 -7.52 4.72
N LEU A 42 2.41 -6.93 5.91
CA LEU A 42 3.47 -6.09 6.52
C LEU A 42 4.75 -6.89 6.79
N LEU A 43 4.64 -8.03 7.49
CA LEU A 43 5.79 -8.85 7.87
C LEU A 43 6.54 -9.44 6.66
N SER A 44 5.83 -9.69 5.57
CA SER A 44 6.41 -10.17 4.31
C SER A 44 7.29 -9.11 3.62
N ARG A 45 7.01 -7.82 3.85
CA ARG A 45 7.69 -6.68 3.22
C ARG A 45 8.79 -6.07 4.10
N MET A 46 8.82 -6.38 5.39
CA MET A 46 9.83 -5.87 6.34
C MET A 46 11.17 -6.60 6.24
N THR A 47 12.24 -5.83 6.32
CA THR A 47 13.61 -6.30 6.54
C THR A 47 13.82 -6.80 7.97
N LEU A 48 14.91 -7.53 8.21
CA LEU A 48 15.28 -7.97 9.55
C LEU A 48 15.54 -6.80 10.50
N ALA A 49 16.18 -5.74 10.01
CA ALA A 49 16.47 -4.53 10.80
C ALA A 49 15.18 -3.84 11.27
N GLU A 50 14.20 -3.67 10.38
CA GLU A 50 12.90 -3.11 10.73
C GLU A 50 12.15 -3.98 11.75
N LYS A 51 12.23 -5.31 11.63
CA LYS A 51 11.62 -6.24 12.61
C LYS A 51 12.26 -6.10 13.99
N ILE A 52 13.59 -6.01 14.05
CA ILE A 52 14.32 -5.78 15.30
C ILE A 52 13.96 -4.41 15.87
N GLY A 53 13.87 -3.38 15.04
CA GLY A 53 13.48 -2.02 15.44
C GLY A 53 12.13 -1.99 16.15
N GLN A 54 11.10 -2.65 15.60
CA GLN A 54 9.78 -2.77 16.23
C GLN A 54 9.79 -3.51 17.58
N MET A 55 10.76 -4.39 17.82
CA MET A 55 10.92 -5.12 19.10
C MET A 55 11.80 -4.37 20.11
N THR A 56 12.44 -3.27 19.69
CA THR A 56 13.43 -2.55 20.49
C THR A 56 12.78 -1.38 21.21
N GLN A 57 12.96 -1.31 22.53
CA GLN A 57 12.54 -0.18 23.33
C GLN A 57 13.77 0.56 23.86
N ILE A 58 13.82 1.87 23.63
CA ILE A 58 14.90 2.76 24.09
C ILE A 58 14.40 3.75 25.14
N ASP A 59 15.33 4.23 25.96
CA ASP A 59 15.03 5.29 26.92
C ASP A 59 14.76 6.62 26.20
N ARG A 60 13.82 7.41 26.73
CA ARG A 60 13.42 8.70 26.13
C ARG A 60 14.58 9.70 26.08
N SER A 61 15.55 9.61 27.00
CA SER A 61 16.73 10.49 27.03
C SER A 61 17.59 10.37 25.77
N VAL A 62 17.52 9.25 25.06
CA VAL A 62 18.29 8.99 23.83
C VAL A 62 17.41 8.92 22.57
N ALA A 63 16.09 9.05 22.70
CA ALA A 63 15.11 8.93 21.62
C ALA A 63 14.97 10.23 20.79
N SER A 64 16.04 10.64 20.11
CA SER A 64 15.97 11.75 19.15
C SER A 64 15.26 11.32 17.86
N PRO A 65 14.67 12.26 17.08
CA PRO A 65 14.03 11.94 15.80
C PRO A 65 14.98 11.24 14.81
N ASP A 66 16.26 11.60 14.83
CA ASP A 66 17.29 10.98 14.01
C ASP A 66 17.56 9.54 14.43
N VAL A 67 17.60 9.25 15.74
CA VAL A 67 17.78 7.89 16.25
C VAL A 67 16.60 7.01 15.86
N ILE A 68 15.37 7.49 16.09
CA ILE A 68 14.12 6.81 15.73
C ILE A 68 14.12 6.45 14.23
N LYS A 69 14.42 7.43 13.37
CA LYS A 69 14.40 7.25 11.92
C LYS A 69 15.50 6.32 11.41
N ASN A 70 16.73 6.47 11.90
CA ASN A 70 17.89 5.75 11.36
C ASN A 70 17.94 4.29 11.84
N TYR A 71 17.34 3.98 12.98
CA TYR A 71 17.36 2.64 13.58
C TYR A 71 15.99 1.93 13.59
N PHE A 72 14.94 2.54 13.04
CA PHE A 72 13.58 2.00 12.99
C PHE A 72 12.96 1.73 14.39
N ILE A 73 13.30 2.58 15.36
CA ILE A 73 12.88 2.50 16.78
C ILE A 73 11.78 3.52 17.06
#